data_AF-A0A969HVM5-F1
#
_entry.id   AF-A0A969HVM5-F1
#
_cell.length_a   1.000
_cell.length_b   1.000
_cell.length_c   1.000
_cell.angle_alpha   90.00
_cell.angle_beta   90.00
_cell.angle_gamma   90.00
#
_symmetry.space_group_name_H-M   'P 1'
#
loop_
_entity.id
_entity.type
_entity.pdbx_description
1 polymer ?
#
loop_
_entity_poly.entity_id
_entity_poly.type
_entity_poly.pdbx_seq_one_letter_code
_entity_poly.pdbx_strand_id
1 'polypeptide(L)'
;MTTTCPVGAHYLVIDHQGNIAKCQMDIAHPVTSIAAADPLGAVRADQQRVQNVSVDQKEGCQSCEWRYWCAGGCPLVTHQATGRYDVQSPLCGVYRALFPDIIRLEGLRLAQQEGIGNRE
;
A
#
# COMPACT_ATOMS: atom_id res chain seq x y z
N MET A 1 1.15 -7.55 7.98
CA MET A 1 0.13 -7.04 7.04
C MET A 1 0.69 -7.21 5.63
N THR A 2 -0.01 -7.90 4.74
CA THR A 2 0.53 -8.26 3.40
C THR A 2 0.14 -7.26 2.31
N THR A 3 -0.89 -6.45 2.56
CA THR A 3 -1.33 -5.27 1.81
C THR A 3 -1.87 -4.23 2.80
N THR A 4 -1.57 -2.94 2.63
CA THR A 4 -2.09 -1.87 3.52
C THR A 4 -3.20 -1.03 2.89
N CYS A 5 -3.12 -0.83 1.57
CA CYS A 5 -4.17 -0.16 0.82
C CYS A 5 -5.38 -1.10 0.65
N PRO A 6 -6.63 -0.67 0.87
CA PRO A 6 -7.81 -1.52 0.70
C PRO A 6 -8.36 -1.55 -0.74
N VAL A 7 -7.66 -0.91 -1.70
CA VAL A 7 -8.05 -0.82 -3.12
C VAL A 7 -8.37 -2.20 -3.70
N GLY A 8 -9.52 -2.32 -4.36
CA GLY A 8 -9.98 -3.57 -4.98
C GLY A 8 -10.55 -4.62 -4.01
N ALA A 9 -10.53 -4.39 -2.69
CA ALA A 9 -11.00 -5.38 -1.71
C ALA A 9 -12.17 -4.89 -0.85
N HIS A 10 -12.01 -3.78 -0.12
CA HIS A 10 -12.98 -3.29 0.87
C HIS A 10 -13.16 -1.77 0.80
N TYR A 11 -12.97 -1.19 -0.38
CA TYR A 11 -12.90 0.25 -0.57
C TYR A 11 -13.59 0.66 -1.88
N LEU A 12 -14.41 1.70 -1.80
CA LEU A 12 -15.15 2.29 -2.92
C LEU A 12 -14.88 3.78 -2.93
N VAL A 13 -14.72 4.35 -4.13
CA VAL A 13 -14.68 5.80 -4.32
C VAL A 13 -15.80 6.18 -5.24
N ILE A 14 -16.67 7.08 -4.78
CA ILE A 14 -17.84 7.55 -5.51
C ILE A 14 -17.57 8.97 -5.99
N ASP A 15 -17.74 9.22 -7.28
CA ASP A 15 -17.68 10.58 -7.84
C ASP A 15 -19.04 11.31 -7.72
N HIS A 16 -19.07 12.58 -8.10
CA HIS A 16 -20.28 13.41 -8.06
C HIS A 16 -21.40 12.99 -9.05
N GLN A 17 -21.15 12.10 -10.00
CA GLN A 17 -22.17 11.49 -10.85
C GLN A 17 -22.71 10.16 -10.27
N GLY A 18 -22.12 9.67 -9.18
CA GLY A 18 -22.42 8.35 -8.65
C GLY A 18 -21.68 7.21 -9.35
N ASN A 19 -20.66 7.50 -10.17
CA ASN A 19 -19.78 6.44 -10.67
C ASN A 19 -18.82 6.00 -9.55
N ILE A 20 -18.40 4.74 -9.60
CA ILE A 20 -17.56 4.13 -8.58
C ILE A 20 -16.25 3.66 -9.19
N ALA A 21 -15.14 4.19 -8.68
CA ALA A 21 -13.78 3.76 -8.97
C ALA A 21 -13.19 2.99 -7.78
N LYS A 22 -12.10 2.25 -8.05
CA LYS A 22 -11.38 1.49 -7.02
C LYS A 22 -10.56 2.38 -6.07
N CYS A 23 -10.05 3.50 -6.56
CA CYS A 23 -9.08 4.34 -5.87
C CYS A 23 -9.36 5.82 -6.16
N GLN A 24 -9.17 6.69 -5.17
CA GLN A 24 -9.40 8.13 -5.34
C GLN A 24 -8.39 8.77 -6.30
N MET A 25 -7.19 8.21 -6.37
CA MET A 25 -6.17 8.64 -7.33
C MET A 25 -6.44 8.15 -8.76
N ASP A 26 -7.41 7.23 -8.94
CA ASP A 26 -7.81 6.67 -10.23
C ASP A 26 -9.32 6.93 -10.50
N ILE A 27 -9.86 8.01 -9.92
CA ILE A 27 -11.31 8.28 -9.91
C ILE A 27 -11.90 8.48 -11.32
N ALA A 28 -11.09 8.93 -12.27
CA ALA A 28 -11.48 9.11 -13.67
C ALA A 28 -11.74 7.78 -14.41
N HIS A 29 -11.46 6.64 -13.77
CA HIS A 29 -11.60 5.31 -14.35
C HIS A 29 -12.59 4.46 -13.52
N PRO A 30 -13.89 4.77 -13.60
CA PRO A 30 -14.90 4.01 -12.87
C PRO A 30 -14.99 2.56 -13.38
N VAL A 31 -15.39 1.67 -12.47
CA VAL A 31 -15.65 0.24 -12.74
C VAL A 31 -17.13 -0.11 -12.59
N THR A 32 -17.90 0.69 -11.86
CA THR A 32 -19.35 0.50 -11.66
C THR A 32 -19.99 1.84 -11.26
N SER A 33 -21.24 1.82 -10.77
CA SER A 33 -21.93 2.99 -10.23
C SER A 33 -22.76 2.62 -8.99
N ILE A 34 -23.27 3.63 -8.29
CA ILE A 34 -24.17 3.47 -7.13
C ILE A 34 -25.48 2.75 -7.46
N ALA A 35 -25.85 2.67 -8.75
CA ALA A 35 -27.05 1.98 -9.19
C ALA A 35 -26.86 0.45 -9.33
N ALA A 36 -25.63 -0.06 -9.21
CA ALA A 36 -25.37 -1.49 -9.32
C ALA A 36 -25.95 -2.26 -8.11
N ALA A 37 -26.42 -3.49 -8.35
CA ALA A 37 -27.00 -4.34 -7.31
C ALA A 37 -26.00 -4.71 -6.20
N ASP A 38 -24.72 -4.93 -6.58
CA ASP A 38 -23.61 -5.13 -5.66
C ASP A 38 -22.36 -4.37 -6.17
N PRO A 39 -22.21 -3.08 -5.83
CA PRO A 39 -21.08 -2.28 -6.28
C PRO A 39 -19.74 -2.78 -5.74
N LEU A 40 -19.71 -3.34 -4.53
CA LEU A 40 -18.49 -3.87 -3.92
C LEU A 40 -18.06 -5.19 -4.58
N GLY A 41 -19.02 -6.06 -4.91
CA GLY A 41 -18.79 -7.23 -5.73
C GLY A 41 -18.18 -6.88 -7.09
N ALA A 42 -18.73 -5.87 -7.77
CA ALA A 42 -18.19 -5.39 -9.04
C ALA A 42 -16.74 -4.88 -8.91
N VAL A 43 -16.43 -4.12 -7.85
CA VAL A 43 -15.06 -3.67 -7.56
C VAL A 43 -14.10 -4.84 -7.32
N ARG A 44 -14.52 -5.85 -6.56
CA ARG A 44 -13.69 -7.04 -6.29
C ARG A 44 -13.46 -7.91 -7.51
N ALA A 45 -14.46 -8.01 -8.39
CA ALA A 45 -14.39 -8.80 -9.61
C ALA A 45 -13.52 -8.16 -10.69
N ASP A 46 -13.39 -6.83 -10.70
CA ASP A 46 -12.62 -6.12 -11.73
C ASP A 46 -11.13 -6.53 -11.73
N GLN A 47 -10.63 -6.95 -12.89
CA GLN A 47 -9.23 -7.29 -13.13
C GLN A 47 -8.51 -6.27 -14.02
N GLN A 48 -9.22 -5.23 -14.50
CA GLN A 48 -8.68 -4.29 -15.49
C GLN A 48 -8.09 -3.03 -14.87
N ARG A 49 -8.64 -2.55 -13.75
CA ARG A 49 -8.11 -1.37 -13.05
C ARG A 49 -7.08 -1.77 -11.99
N VAL A 50 -6.71 -0.84 -11.10
CA VAL A 50 -5.69 -1.02 -10.08
C VAL A 50 -5.81 -2.37 -9.36
N GLN A 51 -4.73 -3.15 -9.39
CA GLN A 51 -4.60 -4.44 -8.72
C GLN A 51 -3.64 -4.34 -7.55
N ASN A 52 -4.05 -4.87 -6.39
CA ASN A 52 -3.27 -4.81 -5.17
C ASN A 52 -2.69 -6.18 -4.80
N VAL A 53 -1.56 -6.50 -5.42
CA VAL A 53 -0.87 -7.78 -5.23
C VAL A 53 -0.19 -7.80 -3.85
N SER A 54 -0.30 -8.93 -3.14
CA SER A 54 0.36 -9.16 -1.85
C SER A 54 1.88 -9.04 -1.95
N VAL A 55 2.54 -8.50 -0.93
CA VAL A 55 4.02 -8.50 -0.83
C VAL A 55 4.65 -9.88 -0.86
N ASP A 56 3.89 -10.92 -0.48
CA ASP A 56 4.35 -12.31 -0.53
C ASP A 56 4.42 -12.84 -1.97
N GLN A 57 3.78 -12.17 -2.92
CA GLN A 57 3.71 -12.53 -4.34
C GLN A 57 4.48 -11.55 -5.24
N LYS A 58 4.94 -10.41 -4.69
CA LYS A 58 5.65 -9.37 -5.42
C LYS A 58 7.14 -9.71 -5.60
N GLU A 59 7.60 -9.64 -6.83
CA GLU A 59 9.02 -9.69 -7.19
C GLU A 59 9.80 -8.58 -6.46
N GLY A 60 10.89 -8.95 -5.79
CA GLY A 60 11.70 -8.04 -4.96
C GLY A 60 11.16 -7.77 -3.54
N CYS A 61 9.87 -8.04 -3.28
CA CYS A 61 9.30 -7.91 -1.93
C CYS A 61 9.31 -9.21 -1.13
N GLN A 62 9.10 -10.37 -1.78
CA GLN A 62 8.94 -11.67 -1.12
C GLN A 62 10.10 -12.05 -0.18
N SER A 63 11.31 -11.58 -0.46
CA SER A 63 12.52 -11.81 0.34
C SER A 63 12.95 -10.61 1.20
N CYS A 64 12.23 -9.48 1.13
CA CYS A 64 12.56 -8.27 1.89
C CYS A 64 12.13 -8.41 3.36
N GLU A 65 13.02 -8.08 4.29
CA GLU A 65 12.74 -8.10 5.74
C GLU A 65 11.66 -7.07 6.13
N TRP A 66 11.57 -5.96 5.40
CA TRP A 66 10.65 -4.86 5.66
C TRP A 66 9.28 -5.02 4.99
N ARG A 67 9.03 -6.15 4.30
CA ARG A 67 7.85 -6.32 3.44
C ARG A 67 6.52 -6.12 4.15
N TYR A 68 6.42 -6.54 5.42
CA TYR A 68 5.19 -6.39 6.21
C TYR A 68 5.04 -5.03 6.88
N TRP A 69 6.08 -4.20 6.85
CA TRP A 69 6.06 -2.82 7.36
C TRP A 69 5.64 -1.84 6.25
N CYS A 70 6.24 -1.93 5.07
CA CYS A 70 5.83 -1.08 3.94
C CYS A 70 4.60 -1.61 3.19
N ALA A 71 4.27 -2.89 3.35
CA ALA A 71 3.18 -3.57 2.66
C ALA A 71 3.16 -3.36 1.13
N GLY A 72 4.34 -3.15 0.52
CA GLY A 72 4.50 -3.04 -0.93
C GLY A 72 4.27 -1.65 -1.53
N GLY A 73 3.95 -0.64 -0.72
CA GLY A 73 3.68 0.72 -1.18
C GLY A 73 2.39 0.86 -1.99
N CYS A 74 2.26 1.95 -2.76
CA CYS A 74 1.07 2.20 -3.57
C CYS A 74 1.10 1.37 -4.89
N PRO A 75 0.09 0.52 -5.15
CA PRO A 75 0.03 -0.27 -6.38
C PRO A 75 -0.13 0.59 -7.64
N LEU A 76 -0.90 1.69 -7.56
CA LEU A 76 -1.10 2.62 -8.68
C LEU A 76 0.23 3.27 -9.10
N VAL A 77 0.98 3.81 -8.13
CA VAL A 77 2.29 4.44 -8.41
C VAL A 77 3.29 3.43 -8.95
N THR A 78 3.27 2.19 -8.42
CA THR A 78 4.13 1.11 -8.93
C THR A 78 3.82 0.82 -10.40
N HIS A 79 2.55 0.68 -10.75
CA HIS A 79 2.14 0.45 -12.13
C HIS A 79 2.45 1.64 -13.05
N GLN A 80 2.24 2.88 -12.60
CA GLN A 80 2.60 4.07 -13.39
C GLN A 80 4.09 4.13 -13.70
N ALA A 81 4.95 3.73 -12.76
CA ALA A 81 6.40 3.75 -12.93
C ALA A 81 6.95 2.55 -13.73
N THR A 82 6.29 1.39 -13.69
CA THR A 82 6.87 0.12 -14.15
C THR A 82 6.01 -0.64 -15.16
N GLY A 83 4.74 -0.27 -15.34
CA GLY A 83 3.74 -1.04 -16.08
C GLY A 83 3.30 -2.34 -15.40
N ARG A 84 3.77 -2.62 -14.16
CA ARG A 84 3.51 -3.86 -13.43
C ARG A 84 2.97 -3.60 -12.02
N TYR A 85 2.09 -4.46 -11.53
CA TYR A 85 1.59 -4.42 -10.15
C TYR A 85 2.34 -5.37 -9.22
N ASP A 86 3.01 -6.38 -9.77
CA ASP A 86 3.62 -7.52 -9.08
C ASP A 86 5.13 -7.33 -8.82
N VAL A 87 5.62 -6.09 -8.88
CA VAL A 87 7.01 -5.73 -8.56
C VAL A 87 7.08 -4.80 -7.34
N GLN A 88 8.29 -4.64 -6.81
CA GLN A 88 8.56 -3.69 -5.73
C GLN A 88 8.20 -2.24 -6.10
N SER A 89 7.78 -1.47 -5.10
CA SER A 89 7.50 -0.05 -5.27
C SER A 89 8.75 0.73 -5.71
N PRO A 90 8.60 1.77 -6.56
CA PRO A 90 9.71 2.68 -6.88
C PRO A 90 10.26 3.41 -5.64
N LEU A 91 9.51 3.45 -4.53
CA LEU A 91 9.95 4.03 -3.25
C LEU A 91 10.67 3.01 -2.34
N CYS A 92 10.91 1.77 -2.79
CA CYS A 92 11.59 0.73 -2.01
C CYS A 92 12.94 1.18 -1.44
N GLY A 93 13.72 1.97 -2.20
CA GLY A 93 14.98 2.55 -1.72
C GLY A 93 14.80 3.47 -0.51
N VAL A 94 13.76 4.31 -0.53
CA VAL A 94 13.44 5.24 0.56
C VAL A 94 13.06 4.47 1.82
N TYR A 95 12.18 3.46 1.70
CA TYR A 95 11.78 2.66 2.86
C TYR A 95 12.96 1.92 3.50
N ARG A 96 13.82 1.29 2.69
CA ARG A 96 15.00 0.58 3.19
C ARG A 96 16.03 1.49 3.84
N ALA A 97 16.12 2.74 3.41
CA ALA A 97 16.98 3.73 4.05
C ALA A 97 16.39 4.22 5.39
N LEU A 98 15.09 4.50 5.44
CA LEU A 98 14.46 5.12 6.61
C LEU A 98 14.15 4.15 7.75
N PHE A 99 13.69 2.93 7.47
CA PHE A 99 13.22 2.04 8.52
C PHE A 99 14.29 1.66 9.55
N PRO A 100 15.54 1.32 9.18
CA PRO A 100 16.59 1.05 10.17
C PRO A 100 16.82 2.25 11.10
N ASP A 101 16.86 3.46 10.54
CA ASP A 101 17.09 4.68 11.30
C ASP A 101 15.92 4.99 12.25
N ILE A 102 14.68 4.80 11.82
CA ILE A 102 13.50 4.99 12.68
C ILE A 102 13.56 4.03 13.88
N ILE A 103 13.84 2.74 13.65
CA ILE A 103 13.94 1.77 14.75
C ILE A 103 15.09 2.13 15.69
N ARG A 104 16.25 2.53 15.15
CA ARG A 104 17.40 2.95 15.95
C ARG A 104 17.07 4.16 16.82
N LEU A 105 16.44 5.18 16.24
CA LEU A 105 16.06 6.40 16.96
C LEU A 105 15.03 6.11 18.05
N GLU A 106 14.06 5.24 17.78
CA GLU A 106 13.08 4.80 18.77
C GLU A 106 13.74 4.04 19.92
N GLY A 107 14.69 3.16 19.63
CA GLY A 107 15.49 2.47 20.64
C GLY A 107 16.27 3.44 21.55
N LEU A 108 16.90 4.47 20.96
CA LEU A 108 17.60 5.50 21.72
C LEU A 108 16.65 6.33 22.59
N ARG A 109 15.47 6.68 22.07
CA ARG A 109 14.43 7.42 22.80
C ARG A 109 13.99 6.64 24.05
N LEU A 110 13.74 5.33 23.91
CA LEU A 110 13.36 4.46 25.02
C LEU A 110 14.49 4.32 26.03
N ALA A 111 15.73 4.09 25.58
CA ALA A 111 16.88 3.98 26.48
C ALA A 111 17.10 5.26 27.31
N GLN A 112 16.93 6.44 26.71
CA GLN A 112 17.00 7.72 27.39
C GLN A 112 15.91 7.89 28.46
N GLN A 113 14.67 7.48 28.16
CA GLN A 113 13.55 7.54 29.10
C GLN A 113 13.76 6.63 30.32
N GLU A 114 14.38 5.46 30.12
CA GLU A 114 14.66 4.48 31.17
C GLU A 114 16.00 4.75 31.90
N GLY A 115 16.71 5.84 31.57
CA GLY A 115 18.03 6.15 32.15
C GLY A 115 19.13 5.16 31.77
N ILE A 116 18.92 4.33 30.74
CA ILE A 116 19.89 3.39 30.20
C ILE A 116 20.81 4.18 29.27
N GLY A 117 21.81 4.84 29.85
CA GLY A 117 22.79 5.65 29.11
C GLY A 117 23.40 6.83 29.88
N ASN A 118 22.81 7.24 31.01
CA ASN A 118 23.30 8.32 31.88
C ASN A 118 23.91 7.81 33.19
N ARG A 119 24.33 6.54 33.27
CA ARG A 119 25.07 6.02 34.43
C ARG A 119 26.57 6.27 34.22
N GLU A 120 26.99 7.50 34.49
CA GLU A 120 28.39 7.83 34.81
C GLU A 120 28.55 7.97 36.33
#